data_AF-A0A8E2JDK3-F1
#
_entry.id   AF-A0A8E2JDK3-F1
#
_cell.length_a   1.000
_cell.length_b   1.000
_cell.length_c   1.000
_cell.angle_alpha   90.00
_cell.angle_beta   90.00
_cell.angle_gamma   90.00
#
_symmetry.space_group_name_H-M   'P 1'
#
loop_
_entity.id
_entity.type
_entity.pdbx_description
1 polymer ?
#
loop_
_entity_poly.entity_id
_entity_poly.type
_entity_poly.pdbx_seq_one_letter_code
_entity_poly.pdbx_strand_id
1 'polypeptide(L)'
;MSGSNHEFTPGLKPTFKPIWSFLSLNPLRPVIVFSGSSEASQFLIQYQSQNPTQKDAHILSSLTHQVRLPMPNGLESVHGAENGETAFVFRKKEEGENWIKSLGEVGIMHADGKDHERTVFIRTRR
;
A
#
# COMPACT_ATOMS: atom_id res chain seq x y z
N MET A 1 -35.86 26.71 2.15
CA MET A 1 -35.20 25.40 2.32
C MET A 1 -34.15 25.27 1.24
N SER A 2 -32.92 25.74 1.52
CA SER A 2 -31.81 25.64 0.56
C SER A 2 -31.04 24.36 0.85
N GLY A 3 -31.21 23.36 -0.01
CA GLY A 3 -30.35 22.19 -0.03
C GLY A 3 -29.00 22.58 -0.62
N SER A 4 -27.95 22.51 0.18
CA SER A 4 -26.57 22.61 -0.28
C SER A 4 -26.26 21.36 -1.09
N ASN A 5 -26.28 21.47 -2.41
CA ASN A 5 -25.66 20.50 -3.30
C ASN A 5 -24.15 20.54 -3.05
N HIS A 6 -23.62 19.54 -2.34
CA HIS A 6 -22.19 19.29 -2.35
C HIS A 6 -21.80 18.85 -3.76
N GLU A 7 -21.17 19.77 -4.50
CA GLU A 7 -20.48 19.47 -5.75
C GLU A 7 -19.45 18.37 -5.50
N PHE A 8 -19.72 17.20 -6.07
CA PHE A 8 -18.76 16.13 -6.21
C PHE A 8 -17.71 16.59 -7.22
N THR A 9 -16.53 16.97 -6.77
CA THR A 9 -15.41 17.33 -7.65
C THR A 9 -14.70 16.05 -8.08
N PRO A 10 -14.79 15.62 -9.36
CA PRO A 10 -14.04 14.49 -9.87
C PRO A 10 -12.68 15.01 -10.33
N GLY A 11 -11.65 14.97 -9.49
CA GLY A 11 -10.37 15.57 -9.93
C GLY A 11 -9.15 15.59 -9.02
N LEU A 12 -9.19 14.99 -7.83
CA LEU A 12 -7.97 14.81 -7.03
C LEU A 12 -7.79 13.33 -6.77
N LYS A 13 -7.10 12.63 -7.68
CA LYS A 13 -6.51 11.33 -7.35
C LYS A 13 -5.56 11.56 -6.17
N PRO A 14 -5.81 11.00 -4.98
CA PRO A 14 -4.83 11.03 -3.92
C PRO A 14 -3.67 10.16 -4.38
N THR A 15 -2.63 10.81 -4.90
CA THR A 15 -1.31 10.18 -5.06
C THR A 15 -0.78 10.01 -3.65
N PHE A 16 -1.15 8.91 -3.00
CA PHE A 16 -0.58 8.55 -1.71
C PHE A 16 0.94 8.47 -1.86
N LYS A 17 1.65 9.14 -0.96
CA LYS A 17 3.11 9.21 -0.98
C LYS A 17 3.64 8.62 0.31
N PRO A 18 3.79 7.29 0.40
CA PRO A 18 4.50 6.68 1.50
C PRO A 18 5.89 7.31 1.64
N ILE A 19 6.39 7.42 2.86
CA ILE A 19 7.78 7.81 3.13
C ILE A 19 8.65 6.57 3.40
N TRP A 20 8.02 5.46 3.78
CA TRP A 20 8.71 4.18 3.98
C TRP A 20 7.74 3.01 3.90
N SER A 21 8.26 1.81 3.74
CA SER A 21 7.52 0.56 3.91
C SER A 21 8.47 -0.55 4.34
N PHE A 22 7.97 -1.53 5.07
CA PHE A 22 8.78 -2.66 5.56
C PHE A 22 7.90 -3.85 5.94
N LEU A 23 8.52 -5.01 6.20
CA LEU A 23 7.87 -6.16 6.79
C LEU A 23 8.11 -6.16 8.31
N SER A 24 7.05 -5.91 9.10
CA SER A 24 7.08 -6.12 10.56
C SER A 24 7.29 -7.60 10.85
N LEU A 25 8.05 -7.95 11.88
CA LEU A 25 8.27 -9.35 12.30
C LEU A 25 7.28 -9.83 13.36
N ASN A 26 6.59 -8.93 14.07
CA ASN A 26 5.64 -9.30 15.12
C ASN A 26 4.41 -8.35 15.17
N PRO A 27 3.26 -8.76 14.59
CA PRO A 27 3.08 -9.92 13.71
C PRO A 27 3.81 -9.72 12.37
N LEU A 28 4.07 -10.84 11.67
CA LEU A 28 4.68 -10.83 10.35
C LEU A 28 3.72 -10.20 9.32
N ARG A 29 3.88 -8.91 9.02
CA ARG A 29 2.93 -8.12 8.20
C ARG A 29 3.59 -6.95 7.47
N PRO A 30 3.16 -6.62 6.24
CA PRO A 30 3.59 -5.39 5.58
C PRO A 30 3.11 -4.16 6.34
N VAL A 31 3.97 -3.15 6.40
CA VAL A 31 3.69 -1.85 6.99
C VAL A 31 4.01 -0.77 5.96
N ILE A 32 3.07 0.15 5.76
CA ILE A 32 3.26 1.35 4.93
C ILE A 32 3.23 2.56 5.85
N VAL A 33 4.26 3.40 5.72
CA VAL A 33 4.48 4.59 6.56
C VAL A 33 4.22 5.82 5.73
N PHE A 34 3.38 6.72 6.24
CA PHE A 34 3.01 7.98 5.60
C PHE A 34 3.60 9.17 6.36
N SER A 35 3.57 10.35 5.73
CA SER A 35 4.07 11.59 6.35
C SER A 35 3.18 12.08 7.51
N GLY A 36 1.90 11.70 7.50
CA GLY A 36 0.94 12.07 8.53
C GLY A 36 -0.23 11.09 8.64
N SER A 37 -0.97 11.24 9.74
CA SER A 37 -2.12 10.37 10.07
C SER A 37 -3.31 10.52 9.12
N SER A 38 -3.48 11.70 8.52
CA SER A 38 -4.54 11.94 7.54
C SER A 38 -4.34 11.10 6.28
N GLU A 39 -3.12 11.08 5.71
CA GLU A 39 -2.77 10.26 4.56
C GLU A 39 -2.90 8.77 4.87
N ALA A 40 -2.40 8.33 6.03
CA ALA A 40 -2.53 6.94 6.49
C ALA A 40 -4.01 6.51 6.59
N SER A 41 -4.87 7.38 7.11
CA SER A 41 -6.31 7.11 7.25
C SER A 41 -7.00 7.03 5.89
N GLN A 42 -6.71 7.97 4.99
CA GLN A 42 -7.26 7.95 3.64
C GLN A 42 -6.83 6.70 2.86
N PHE A 43 -5.54 6.31 2.98
CA PHE A 43 -5.04 5.09 2.38
C PHE A 43 -5.75 3.85 2.93
N LEU A 44 -5.90 3.76 4.26
CA LEU A 44 -6.59 2.63 4.89
C LEU A 44 -8.06 2.52 4.43
N ILE A 45 -8.77 3.65 4.36
CA ILE A 45 -10.16 3.69 3.86
C ILE A 45 -10.23 3.18 2.43
N GLN A 46 -9.34 3.65 1.55
CA GLN A 46 -9.28 3.17 0.17
C GLN A 46 -8.97 1.67 0.12
N TYR A 47 -7.95 1.22 0.86
CA TYR A 47 -7.54 -0.17 0.90
C TYR A 47 -8.70 -1.07 1.33
N GLN A 48 -9.41 -0.74 2.40
CA GLN A 48 -10.55 -1.52 2.89
C GLN A 48 -11.74 -1.46 1.92
N SER A 49 -11.95 -0.34 1.24
CA SER A 49 -12.99 -0.22 0.20
C SER A 49 -12.71 -1.12 -1.01
N GLN A 50 -11.44 -1.29 -1.39
CA GLN A 50 -11.03 -2.17 -2.48
C GLN A 50 -10.94 -3.65 -2.04
N ASN A 51 -10.77 -3.90 -0.74
CA ASN A 51 -10.54 -5.24 -0.19
C ASN A 51 -11.48 -5.51 1.02
N PRO A 52 -12.81 -5.59 0.81
CA PRO A 52 -13.78 -5.68 1.91
C PRO A 52 -13.66 -6.95 2.77
N THR A 53 -13.02 -7.99 2.25
CA THR A 53 -12.74 -9.25 2.96
C THR A 53 -11.48 -9.19 3.83
N GLN A 54 -10.63 -8.18 3.64
CA GLN A 54 -9.34 -8.03 4.30
C GLN A 54 -9.41 -7.01 5.46
N LYS A 55 -10.25 -7.32 6.45
CA LYS A 55 -10.54 -6.44 7.60
C LYS A 55 -9.38 -6.24 8.58
N ASP A 56 -8.33 -7.04 8.41
CA ASP A 56 -7.14 -7.04 9.25
C ASP A 56 -6.20 -5.86 9.00
N ALA A 57 -6.47 -5.04 7.97
CA ALA A 57 -5.77 -3.79 7.74
C ALA A 57 -6.15 -2.75 8.80
N HIS A 58 -5.18 -2.13 9.46
CA HIS A 58 -5.43 -1.14 10.51
C HIS A 58 -4.28 -0.16 10.69
N ILE A 59 -4.58 1.00 11.26
CA ILE A 59 -3.59 1.95 11.76
C ILE A 59 -3.16 1.53 13.17
N LEU A 60 -1.87 1.69 13.48
CA LEU A 60 -1.37 1.49 14.84
C LEU A 60 -1.79 2.65 15.74
N SER A 61 -2.42 2.35 16.87
CA SER A 61 -2.92 3.37 17.82
C SER A 61 -1.82 4.30 18.34
N SER A 62 -0.60 3.79 18.54
CA SER A 62 0.57 4.56 18.96
C SER A 62 1.33 5.24 17.82
N LEU A 63 1.09 4.81 16.57
CA LEU A 63 1.82 5.25 15.38
C LEU A 63 0.82 5.52 14.27
N THR A 64 0.07 6.62 14.43
CA THR A 64 -1.10 6.96 13.60
C THR A 64 -0.78 7.20 12.12
N HIS A 65 0.50 7.31 11.77
CA HIS A 65 1.02 7.46 10.41
C HIS A 65 1.43 6.12 9.77
N GLN A 66 1.24 4.99 10.45
CA GLN A 66 1.58 3.65 9.98
C GLN A 66 0.34 2.80 9.75
N VAL A 67 0.27 2.19 8.58
CA VAL A 67 -0.80 1.28 8.19
C VAL A 67 -0.23 -0.13 8.10
N ARG A 68 -0.74 -1.04 8.93
CA ARG A 68 -0.46 -2.47 8.82
C ARG A 68 -1.43 -3.11 7.86
N LEU A 69 -0.90 -3.85 6.91
CA LEU A 69 -1.69 -4.61 5.94
C LEU A 69 -1.73 -6.10 6.33
N PRO A 70 -2.76 -6.83 5.90
CA PRO A 70 -2.74 -8.29 5.89
C PRO A 70 -1.50 -8.80 5.13
N MET A 71 -1.06 -10.00 5.49
CA MET A 71 -0.03 -10.68 4.71
C MET A 71 -0.59 -11.02 3.32
N PRO A 72 0.04 -10.57 2.23
CA PRO A 72 -0.43 -10.91 0.90
C PRO A 72 -0.08 -12.36 0.57
N ASN A 73 -0.95 -13.01 -0.21
CA ASN A 73 -0.74 -14.39 -0.63
C ASN A 73 0.49 -14.50 -1.52
N GLY A 74 1.29 -15.55 -1.31
CA GLY A 74 2.42 -15.85 -2.17
C GLY A 74 3.66 -14.98 -1.98
N LEU A 75 3.70 -14.13 -0.93
CA LEU A 75 4.92 -13.40 -0.58
C LEU A 75 6.03 -14.37 -0.15
N GLU A 76 7.18 -14.31 -0.83
CA GLU A 76 8.34 -15.17 -0.56
C GLU A 76 9.42 -14.43 0.21
N SER A 77 9.70 -13.18 -0.16
CA SER A 77 10.73 -12.39 0.49
C SER A 77 10.45 -10.89 0.40
N VAL A 78 11.07 -10.14 1.31
CA VAL A 78 11.05 -8.68 1.33
C VAL A 78 12.48 -8.20 1.49
N HIS A 79 12.93 -7.29 0.63
CA HIS A 79 14.27 -6.72 0.70
C HIS A 79 14.25 -5.24 0.34
N GLY A 80 15.28 -4.51 0.77
CA GLY A 80 15.49 -3.12 0.34
C GLY A 80 15.88 -3.10 -1.13
N ALA A 81 15.22 -2.25 -1.90
CA ALA A 81 15.54 -1.99 -3.30
C ALA A 81 16.43 -0.75 -3.43
N GLU A 82 16.90 -0.49 -4.66
CA GLU A 82 17.59 0.75 -4.97
C GLU A 82 16.69 1.96 -4.62
N ASN A 83 17.30 3.06 -4.20
CA ASN A 83 16.64 4.31 -3.85
C ASN A 83 15.81 4.37 -2.54
N GLY A 84 15.81 3.33 -1.72
CA GLY A 84 15.10 3.31 -0.43
C GLY A 84 13.67 2.79 -0.52
N GLU A 85 13.31 2.26 -1.68
CA GLU A 85 12.08 1.49 -1.89
C GLU A 85 12.19 0.12 -1.23
N THR A 86 11.05 -0.53 -1.03
CA THR A 86 10.99 -1.89 -0.52
C THR A 86 10.39 -2.79 -1.58
N ALA A 87 11.13 -3.84 -1.92
CA ALA A 87 10.74 -4.87 -2.87
C ALA A 87 10.07 -6.02 -2.13
N PHE A 88 8.84 -6.34 -2.53
CA PHE A 88 8.08 -7.49 -2.07
C PHE A 88 8.03 -8.51 -3.20
N VAL A 89 8.72 -9.63 -3.03
CA VAL A 89 8.86 -10.67 -4.06
C VAL A 89 7.81 -11.73 -3.87
N PHE A 90 7.07 -12.02 -4.93
CA PHE A 90 6.01 -13.02 -4.96
C PHE A 90 6.44 -14.29 -5.67
N ARG A 91 5.84 -15.41 -5.27
CA ARG A 91 6.03 -16.70 -5.93
C ARG A 91 5.60 -16.62 -7.39
N LYS A 92 4.45 -15.97 -7.65
CA LYS A 92 3.90 -15.78 -8.99
C LYS A 92 3.66 -14.30 -9.30
N LYS A 93 3.76 -13.96 -10.58
CA LYS A 93 3.47 -12.61 -11.10
C LYS A 93 2.06 -12.17 -10.76
N GLU A 94 1.08 -13.05 -10.94
CA GLU A 94 -0.33 -12.76 -10.71
C GLU A 94 -0.63 -12.42 -9.25
N GLU A 95 0.12 -13.00 -8.30
CA GLU A 95 -0.01 -12.69 -6.87
C GLU A 95 0.46 -11.26 -6.57
N GLY A 96 1.59 -10.85 -7.15
CA GLY A 96 2.08 -9.47 -7.08
C GLY A 96 1.13 -8.47 -7.75
N GLU A 97 0.62 -8.80 -8.95
CA GLU A 97 -0.35 -7.96 -9.66
C GLU A 97 -1.65 -7.78 -8.86
N ASN A 98 -2.14 -8.86 -8.24
CA ASN A 98 -3.32 -8.80 -7.37
C ASN A 98 -3.06 -7.94 -6.14
N TRP A 99 -1.86 -8.02 -5.55
CA TRP A 99 -1.52 -7.16 -4.43
C TRP A 99 -1.40 -5.69 -4.84
N ILE A 100 -0.82 -5.36 -6.01
CA ILE A 100 -0.82 -3.99 -6.53
C ILE A 100 -2.24 -3.44 -6.69
N LYS A 101 -3.15 -4.22 -7.26
CA LYS A 101 -4.56 -3.81 -7.38
C LYS A 101 -5.18 -3.49 -6.01
N SER A 102 -4.77 -4.22 -4.96
CA SER A 102 -5.21 -3.96 -3.59
C SER A 102 -4.62 -2.69 -2.98
N LEU A 103 -3.41 -2.31 -3.41
CA LEU A 103 -2.67 -1.14 -2.92
C LEU A 103 -3.03 0.16 -3.67
N GLY A 104 -3.75 0.06 -4.79
CA GLY A 104 -4.04 1.19 -5.65
C GLY A 104 -2.76 1.79 -6.24
N GLU A 105 -2.59 3.11 -6.10
CA GLU A 105 -1.50 3.86 -6.74
C GLU A 105 -0.16 3.81 -5.95
N VAL A 106 -0.10 3.07 -4.83
CA VAL A 106 1.08 2.99 -3.95
C VAL A 106 2.11 1.95 -4.41
N GLY A 107 1.63 0.85 -5.00
CA GLY A 107 2.48 -0.24 -5.48
C GLY A 107 2.76 -0.10 -6.97
N ILE A 108 4.01 -0.35 -7.37
CA ILE A 108 4.41 -0.44 -8.78
C ILE A 108 5.11 -1.77 -9.04
N MET A 109 4.94 -2.29 -10.24
CA MET A 109 5.72 -3.41 -10.76
C MET A 109 6.60 -2.88 -11.88
N HIS A 110 7.89 -3.20 -11.84
CA HIS A 110 8.80 -2.89 -12.94
C HIS A 110 8.76 -4.04 -13.96
N ALA A 111 8.62 -3.70 -15.24
CA ALA A 111 8.47 -4.69 -16.31
C ALA A 111 9.79 -5.36 -16.71
N ASP A 112 10.94 -4.75 -16.41
CA ASP A 112 12.23 -5.16 -16.97
C ASP A 112 12.97 -6.12 -16.03
N GLY A 113 13.01 -7.41 -16.35
CA GLY A 113 13.82 -8.44 -15.66
C GLY A 113 12.97 -9.55 -15.05
N LYS A 114 13.45 -10.81 -15.14
CA LYS A 114 12.70 -12.02 -14.74
C LYS A 114 12.20 -12.00 -13.29
N ASP A 115 12.93 -11.37 -12.38
CA ASP A 115 12.52 -11.25 -10.98
C ASP A 115 11.68 -9.99 -10.71
N HIS A 116 11.81 -8.96 -11.54
CA HIS A 116 11.01 -7.73 -11.42
C HIS A 116 9.54 -7.97 -11.80
N GLU A 117 9.28 -8.89 -12.73
CA GLU A 117 7.94 -9.33 -13.09
C GLU A 117 7.14 -9.97 -11.94
N ARG A 118 7.78 -10.36 -10.85
CA ARG A 118 7.12 -10.92 -9.65
C ARG A 118 7.28 -10.03 -8.42
N THR A 119 7.84 -8.84 -8.59
CA THR A 119 8.23 -7.97 -7.48
C THR A 119 7.40 -6.71 -7.48
N VAL A 120 6.77 -6.44 -6.34
CA VAL A 120 6.04 -5.19 -6.09
C VAL A 120 6.94 -4.26 -5.30
N PHE A 121 7.18 -3.08 -5.86
CA PHE A 121 7.93 -2.00 -5.22
C PHE A 121 6.93 -1.01 -4.63
N ILE A 122 7.14 -0.62 -3.38
CA ILE A 122 6.39 0.47 -2.76
C ILE A 122 7.17 1.76 -2.98
N ARG A 123 6.61 2.66 -3.78
CA ARG A 123 7.27 3.92 -4.12
C ARG A 123 7.24 4.87 -2.92
N THR A 124 8.41 5.21 -2.41
CA THR A 124 8.56 6.13 -1.27
C THR A 124 9.01 7.51 -1.73
N ARG A 125 8.45 8.57 -1.14
CA ARG A 125 8.88 9.95 -1.36
C ARG A 125 10.23 10.18 -0.67
N ARG A 126 11.20 10.76 -1.39
CA ARG A 126 12.33 11.49 -0.80
C ARG A 126 11.95 12.96 -0.62
#